data_AF-A0A658BR63-F1
#
_entry.id   AF-A0A658BR63-F1
#
_cell.length_a   1.000
_cell.length_b   1.000
_cell.length_c   1.000
_cell.angle_alpha   90.00
_cell.angle_beta   90.00
_cell.angle_gamma   90.00
#
_symmetry.space_group_name_H-M   'P 1'
#
loop_
_entity.id
_entity.type
_entity.pdbx_description
1 polymer ?
#
loop_
_entity_poly.entity_id
_entity_poly.type
_entity_poly.pdbx_seq_one_letter_code
_entity_poly.pdbx_strand_id
1 'polypeptide(L)'
;MLLVLMVMAAILAMAGAMVLPLLTDLHRAAHIHLVFALGVMPLIMGAMIHFVPVLTRSGMAARQVELLAGLAWQAGLLAAAFFAFSLPESVRLFAASLALLAVARLAGWQWMRARAALGSPHPGVYWYLAALLCLAMGLLAVAAM
;
A
#
# COMPACT_ATOMS: atom_id res chain seq x y z
N MET A 1 -6.30 8.05 13.11
CA MET A 1 -6.29 6.69 13.73
C MET A 1 -5.78 5.61 12.79
N LEU A 2 -6.21 5.57 11.51
CA LEU A 2 -5.80 4.47 10.61
C LEU A 2 -4.28 4.45 10.34
N LEU A 3 -3.62 5.60 10.19
CA LEU A 3 -2.17 5.66 10.03
C LEU A 3 -1.42 4.99 11.19
N VAL A 4 -1.85 5.21 12.43
CA VAL A 4 -1.25 4.58 13.62
C VAL A 4 -1.41 3.06 13.53
N LEU A 5 -2.56 2.56 13.08
CA LEU A 5 -2.75 1.13 12.84
C LEU A 5 -1.78 0.60 11.78
N MET A 6 -1.54 1.35 10.70
CA MET A 6 -0.56 0.94 9.66
C MET A 6 0.87 0.93 10.20
N VAL A 7 1.23 1.87 11.08
CA VAL A 7 2.53 1.87 11.77
C VAL A 7 2.69 0.62 12.61
N MET A 8 1.69 0.32 13.45
CA MET A 8 1.72 -0.89 14.29
C MET A 8 1.76 -2.16 13.45
N ALA A 9 0.98 -2.22 12.36
CA ALA A 9 0.99 -3.33 11.43
C ALA A 9 2.35 -3.52 10.75
N ALA A 10 3.02 -2.43 10.36
CA ALA A 10 4.35 -2.49 9.78
C ALA A 10 5.41 -2.99 10.78
N ILE A 11 5.35 -2.52 12.04
CA ILE A 11 6.23 -3.01 13.11
C ILE A 11 6.01 -4.50 13.36
N LEU A 12 4.75 -4.94 13.49
CA LEU A 12 4.39 -6.34 13.67
C LEU A 12 4.82 -7.19 12.47
N ALA A 13 4.63 -6.71 11.25
CA ALA A 13 5.04 -7.40 10.04
C ALA A 13 6.56 -7.56 9.95
N MET A 14 7.31 -6.51 10.30
CA MET A 14 8.77 -6.56 10.38
C MET A 14 9.24 -7.54 11.45
N ALA A 15 8.71 -7.46 12.67
CA ALA A 15 9.03 -8.38 13.75
C ALA A 15 8.69 -9.83 13.36
N GLY A 16 7.53 -10.05 12.75
CA GLY A 16 7.13 -11.35 12.23
C GLY A 16 8.10 -11.88 11.16
N ALA A 17 8.56 -11.03 10.24
CA ALA A 17 9.50 -11.45 9.21
C ALA A 17 10.89 -11.82 9.77
N MET A 18 11.26 -11.30 10.94
CA MET A 18 12.50 -11.66 11.64
C MET A 18 12.33 -12.92 12.49
N VAL A 19 11.16 -13.11 13.11
CA VAL A 19 10.92 -14.20 14.08
C VAL A 19 10.42 -15.48 13.40
N LEU A 20 9.49 -15.40 12.44
CA LEU A 20 8.90 -16.58 11.81
C LEU A 20 9.94 -17.52 11.16
N PRO A 21 10.99 -17.05 10.45
CA PRO A 21 12.01 -17.94 9.89
C PRO A 21 12.77 -18.77 10.93
N LEU A 22 12.74 -18.36 12.21
CA LEU A 22 13.35 -19.11 13.32
C LEU A 22 12.43 -20.23 13.83
N LEU A 23 11.16 -20.21 13.44
CA LEU A 23 10.10 -21.07 13.97
C LEU A 23 9.44 -21.93 12.88
N THR A 24 9.54 -21.54 11.60
CA THR A 24 8.84 -22.17 10.49
C THR A 24 9.69 -22.22 9.22
N ASP A 25 9.45 -23.23 8.38
CA ASP A 25 10.06 -23.39 7.04
C ASP A 25 9.20 -22.74 5.94
N LEU A 26 8.53 -21.61 6.23
CA LEU A 26 7.70 -20.94 5.24
C LEU A 26 8.53 -20.49 4.02
N HIS A 27 7.86 -20.41 2.88
CA HIS A 27 8.50 -19.97 1.66
C HIS A 27 9.12 -18.58 1.84
N ARG A 28 10.35 -18.36 1.35
CA ARG A 28 11.07 -17.09 1.54
C ARG A 28 10.27 -15.86 1.12
N ALA A 29 9.50 -15.99 0.03
CA ALA A 29 8.64 -14.91 -0.45
C ALA A 29 7.53 -14.52 0.55
N ALA A 30 7.06 -15.44 1.42
CA ALA A 30 6.07 -15.11 2.45
C ALA A 30 6.63 -14.06 3.43
N HIS A 31 7.86 -14.22 3.90
CA HIS A 31 8.51 -13.25 4.79
C HIS A 31 8.75 -11.90 4.11
N ILE A 32 9.16 -11.92 2.84
CA ILE A 32 9.36 -10.69 2.04
C ILE A 32 8.02 -9.94 1.88
N HIS A 33 6.95 -10.64 1.50
CA HIS A 33 5.63 -10.03 1.32
C HIS A 33 5.00 -9.60 2.64
N LEU A 34 5.33 -10.27 3.76
CA LEU A 34 4.94 -9.81 5.09
C LEU A 34 5.49 -8.40 5.33
N VAL A 35 6.79 -8.16 5.12
CA VAL A 35 7.37 -6.83 5.30
C VAL A 35 6.84 -5.84 4.27
N PHE A 36 6.99 -6.14 2.99
CA PHE A 36 6.81 -5.11 1.95
C PHE A 36 5.34 -4.90 1.57
N ALA A 37 4.57 -5.97 1.39
CA ALA A 37 3.19 -5.88 0.95
C ALA A 37 2.23 -5.62 2.12
N LEU A 38 2.37 -6.34 3.24
CA LEU A 38 1.50 -6.18 4.40
C LEU A 38 1.91 -5.02 5.33
N GLY A 39 3.20 -4.73 5.45
CA GLY A 39 3.72 -3.66 6.31
C GLY A 39 3.95 -2.34 5.59
N VAL A 40 4.97 -2.30 4.74
CA VAL A 40 5.52 -1.06 4.16
C VAL A 40 4.55 -0.39 3.20
N MET A 41 3.97 -1.13 2.24
CA MET A 41 3.06 -0.57 1.24
C MET A 41 1.87 0.20 1.87
N PRO A 42 1.04 -0.41 2.75
CA PRO A 42 -0.08 0.31 3.34
C PRO A 42 0.36 1.44 4.29
N LEU A 43 1.50 1.30 4.98
CA LEU A 43 2.07 2.39 5.77
C LEU A 43 2.44 3.59 4.90
N ILE A 44 3.16 3.39 3.81
CA ILE A 44 3.55 4.45 2.89
C ILE A 44 2.31 5.11 2.29
N MET A 45 1.32 4.31 1.85
CA MET A 45 0.06 4.87 1.33
C MET A 45 -0.68 5.68 2.40
N GLY A 46 -0.74 5.20 3.65
CA GLY A 46 -1.29 5.96 4.77
C GLY A 46 -0.54 7.27 5.03
N ALA A 47 0.79 7.26 4.96
CA ALA A 47 1.63 8.44 5.11
C ALA A 47 1.38 9.45 3.97
N MET A 48 1.30 8.98 2.72
CA MET A 48 0.94 9.83 1.57
C MET A 48 -0.42 10.50 1.79
N ILE A 49 -1.44 9.76 2.22
CA ILE A 49 -2.77 10.31 2.52
C ILE A 49 -2.70 11.40 3.58
N HIS A 50 -1.87 11.21 4.61
CA HIS A 50 -1.67 12.17 5.69
C HIS A 50 -0.97 13.46 5.22
N PHE A 51 0.05 13.34 4.36
CA PHE A 51 0.86 14.49 3.94
C PHE A 51 0.32 15.25 2.72
N VAL A 52 -0.46 14.61 1.84
CA VAL A 52 -0.99 15.28 0.64
C VAL A 52 -1.77 16.56 0.94
N PRO A 53 -2.65 16.65 1.97
CA PRO A 53 -3.32 17.90 2.32
C PRO A 53 -2.36 19.05 2.62
N VAL A 54 -1.20 18.76 3.23
CA VAL A 54 -0.13 19.74 3.49
C VAL A 54 0.53 20.16 2.17
N LEU A 55 0.85 19.20 1.31
CA LEU A 55 1.49 19.45 0.00
C LEU A 55 0.61 20.25 -0.95
N THR A 56 -0.71 20.15 -0.83
CA THR A 56 -1.68 20.83 -1.69
C THR A 56 -2.41 22.00 -1.01
N ARG A 57 -2.05 22.33 0.24
CA ARG A 57 -2.72 23.38 1.06
C ARG A 57 -4.24 23.25 1.02
N SER A 58 -4.73 22.04 1.30
CA SER A 58 -6.15 21.71 1.20
C SER A 58 -6.67 21.04 2.48
N GLY A 59 -7.99 20.93 2.61
CA GLY A 59 -8.62 20.25 3.75
C GLY A 59 -8.25 18.77 3.86
N MET A 60 -8.46 18.19 5.04
CA MET A 60 -8.10 16.80 5.34
C MET A 60 -8.71 15.79 4.36
N ALA A 61 -8.08 14.61 4.30
CA ALA A 61 -8.61 13.48 3.56
C ALA A 61 -9.95 13.02 4.19
N ALA A 62 -10.93 12.73 3.34
CA ALA A 62 -12.17 12.11 3.78
C ALA A 62 -11.90 10.65 4.22
N ARG A 63 -12.75 10.12 5.10
CA ARG A 63 -12.59 8.77 5.66
C ARG A 63 -12.45 7.69 4.59
N GLN A 64 -13.15 7.83 3.47
CA GLN A 64 -13.11 6.89 2.34
C GLN A 64 -11.72 6.82 1.70
N VAL A 65 -10.99 7.94 1.68
CA VAL A 65 -9.62 8.00 1.17
C VAL A 65 -8.66 7.34 2.15
N GLU A 66 -8.84 7.58 3.46
CA GLU A 66 -8.03 6.90 4.49
C GLU A 66 -8.12 5.37 4.32
N LEU A 67 -9.32 4.84 4.10
CA LEU A 67 -9.56 3.40 3.92
C LEU A 67 -8.80 2.77 2.75
N LEU A 68 -8.26 3.54 1.80
CA LEU A 68 -7.40 3.02 0.73
C LEU A 68 -6.11 2.38 1.29
N ALA A 69 -5.55 2.91 2.39
CA ALA A 69 -4.43 2.26 3.07
C ALA A 69 -4.85 0.91 3.69
N GLY A 70 -6.07 0.83 4.23
CA GLY A 70 -6.63 -0.42 4.74
C GLY A 70 -6.92 -1.43 3.62
N LEU A 71 -7.30 -0.97 2.43
CA LEU A 71 -7.48 -1.82 1.24
C LEU A 71 -6.13 -2.41 0.79
N ALA A 72 -5.08 -1.59 0.77
CA ALA A 72 -3.72 -2.05 0.49
C ALA A 72 -3.22 -3.05 1.54
N TRP A 73 -3.56 -2.86 2.81
CA TRP A 73 -3.22 -3.80 3.89
C TRP A 73 -3.89 -5.17 3.68
N GLN A 74 -5.17 -5.20 3.30
CA GLN A 74 -5.88 -6.45 2.96
C GLN A 74 -5.23 -7.14 1.76
N ALA A 75 -4.84 -6.39 0.73
CA ALA A 75 -4.14 -6.94 -0.43
C ALA A 75 -2.78 -7.54 -0.02
N GLY A 76 -2.01 -6.85 0.83
CA GLY A 76 -0.76 -7.36 1.39
C GLY A 76 -0.93 -8.63 2.22
N LEU A 77 -2.03 -8.72 2.99
CA LEU A 77 -2.34 -9.90 3.79
C LEU A 77 -2.59 -11.11 2.89
N LEU A 78 -3.38 -10.93 1.84
CA LEU A 78 -3.67 -11.97 0.85
C LEU A 78 -2.39 -12.41 0.11
N ALA A 79 -1.52 -11.46 -0.26
CA ALA A 79 -0.24 -11.77 -0.91
C ALA A 79 0.69 -12.57 0.02
N ALA A 80 0.80 -12.19 1.29
CA ALA A 80 1.60 -12.94 2.26
C ALA A 80 1.00 -14.34 2.52
N ALA A 81 -0.33 -14.45 2.63
CA ALA A 81 -1.04 -15.71 2.82
C ALA A 81 -0.88 -16.66 1.62
N PHE A 82 -0.90 -16.14 0.40
CA PHE A 82 -0.67 -16.92 -0.82
C PHE A 82 0.65 -17.70 -0.75
N PHE A 83 1.75 -17.03 -0.39
CA PHE A 83 3.05 -17.69 -0.24
C PHE A 83 3.18 -18.53 1.02
N ALA A 84 2.48 -18.17 2.11
CA ALA A 84 2.55 -18.91 3.36
C ALA A 84 1.80 -20.25 3.31
N PHE A 85 0.68 -20.31 2.59
CA PHE A 85 -0.25 -21.44 2.60
C PHE A 85 -0.45 -22.10 1.24
N SER A 86 0.34 -21.72 0.23
CA SER A 86 0.24 -22.24 -1.13
C SER A 86 -1.19 -22.14 -1.69
N LEU A 87 -1.79 -20.95 -1.53
CA LEU A 87 -3.17 -20.72 -1.94
C LEU A 87 -3.34 -20.76 -3.47
N PRO A 88 -4.56 -20.93 -3.99
CA PRO A 88 -4.82 -20.92 -5.43
C PRO A 88 -4.39 -19.61 -6.09
N GLU A 89 -4.02 -19.69 -7.37
CA GLU A 89 -3.52 -18.55 -8.14
C GLU A 89 -4.51 -17.38 -8.26
N SER A 90 -5.81 -17.68 -8.20
CA SER A 90 -6.86 -16.67 -8.13
C SER A 90 -6.69 -15.71 -6.94
N VAL A 91 -6.10 -16.16 -5.83
CA VAL A 91 -5.81 -15.31 -4.66
C VAL A 91 -4.69 -14.33 -4.97
N ARG A 92 -3.64 -14.75 -5.68
CA ARG A 92 -2.55 -13.87 -6.12
C ARG A 92 -3.09 -12.77 -7.04
N LEU A 93 -3.88 -13.14 -8.04
CA LEU A 93 -4.49 -12.20 -8.97
C LEU A 93 -5.46 -11.24 -8.26
N PHE A 94 -6.27 -11.76 -7.33
CA PHE A 94 -7.20 -10.95 -6.55
C PHE A 94 -6.46 -9.96 -5.63
N ALA A 95 -5.39 -10.38 -4.95
CA ALA A 95 -4.55 -9.53 -4.14
C ALA A 95 -3.93 -8.39 -4.97
N ALA A 96 -3.34 -8.71 -6.13
CA ALA A 96 -2.76 -7.73 -7.05
C ALA A 96 -3.82 -6.73 -7.55
N SER A 97 -5.00 -7.21 -7.91
CA SER A 97 -6.12 -6.38 -8.38
C SER A 97 -6.64 -5.45 -7.28
N LEU A 98 -6.72 -5.93 -6.04
CA LEU A 98 -7.14 -5.15 -4.88
C LEU A 98 -6.13 -4.03 -4.55
N ALA A 99 -4.83 -4.34 -4.58
CA ALA A 99 -3.77 -3.35 -4.44
C ALA A 99 -3.80 -2.32 -5.57
N LEU A 100 -3.99 -2.77 -6.83
CA LEU A 100 -4.03 -1.89 -7.99
C LEU A 100 -5.21 -0.90 -7.88
N LEU A 101 -6.37 -1.36 -7.43
CA LEU A 101 -7.53 -0.51 -7.16
C LEU A 101 -7.22 0.54 -6.10
N ALA A 102 -6.56 0.16 -5.00
CA ALA A 102 -6.17 1.08 -3.94
C ALA A 102 -5.19 2.15 -4.45
N VAL A 103 -4.17 1.73 -5.21
CA VAL A 103 -3.15 2.60 -5.81
C VAL A 103 -3.76 3.56 -6.82
N ALA A 104 -4.59 3.07 -7.74
CA ALA A 104 -5.23 3.89 -8.77
C ALA A 104 -6.15 4.94 -8.15
N ARG A 105 -6.95 4.57 -7.14
CA ARG A 105 -7.82 5.53 -6.44
C ARG A 105 -7.02 6.55 -5.65
N LEU A 106 -5.92 6.15 -5.01
CA LEU A 106 -5.06 7.08 -4.28
C LEU A 106 -4.39 8.06 -5.24
N ALA A 107 -3.85 7.58 -6.37
CA ALA A 107 -3.25 8.42 -7.40
C ALA A 107 -4.27 9.41 -7.98
N GLY A 108 -5.47 8.93 -8.33
CA GLY A 108 -6.56 9.80 -8.81
C GLY A 108 -6.95 10.87 -7.79
N TRP A 109 -7.03 10.53 -6.51
CA TRP A 109 -7.29 11.49 -5.45
C TRP A 109 -6.16 12.53 -5.30
N GLN A 110 -4.89 12.10 -5.31
CA GLN A 110 -3.74 13.02 -5.24
C GLN A 110 -3.72 13.97 -6.44
N TRP A 111 -4.00 13.46 -7.63
CA TRP A 111 -4.11 14.27 -8.86
C TRP A 111 -5.20 15.33 -8.75
N MET A 112 -6.40 14.95 -8.30
CA MET A 112 -7.50 15.90 -8.08
C MET A 112 -7.12 16.98 -7.05
N ARG A 113 -6.46 16.58 -5.95
CA ARG A 113 -6.00 17.51 -4.90
C ARG A 113 -4.93 18.48 -5.41
N ALA A 114 -3.99 18.00 -6.22
CA ALA A 114 -2.96 18.83 -6.82
C ALA A 114 -3.56 19.89 -7.76
N ARG A 115 -4.57 19.52 -8.55
CA ARG A 115 -5.26 20.45 -9.46
C ARG A 115 -6.14 21.47 -8.75
N ALA A 116 -6.67 21.12 -7.58
CA ALA A 116 -7.50 21.99 -6.76
C ALA A 116 -6.71 22.73 -5.66
N ALA A 117 -5.37 22.68 -5.71
CA ALA A 117 -4.53 23.35 -4.73
C ALA A 117 -4.67 24.87 -4.81
N LEU A 118 -4.59 25.55 -3.67
CA LEU A 118 -4.52 27.00 -3.63
C LEU A 118 -3.13 27.46 -4.07
N GLY A 119 -2.99 27.90 -5.32
CA GLY A 119 -1.70 28.13 -5.98
C GLY A 119 -1.07 26.83 -6.49
N SER A 120 0.23 26.85 -6.79
CA SER A 120 0.92 25.66 -7.29
C SER A 120 1.13 24.60 -6.18
N PRO A 121 0.79 23.32 -6.40
CA PRO A 121 1.04 22.30 -5.40
C PRO A 121 2.55 22.11 -5.17
N HIS A 122 2.94 21.70 -3.97
CA HIS A 122 4.33 21.38 -3.68
C HIS A 122 4.82 20.23 -4.57
N PRO A 123 6.05 20.29 -5.15
CA PRO A 123 6.56 19.26 -6.08
C PRO A 123 6.52 17.82 -5.55
N GLY A 124 6.56 17.67 -4.22
CA GLY A 124 6.39 16.41 -3.51
C GLY A 124 5.18 15.57 -3.95
N VAL A 125 4.07 16.20 -4.36
CA VAL A 125 2.88 15.46 -4.82
C VAL A 125 3.15 14.69 -6.12
N TYR A 126 3.99 15.23 -7.00
CA TYR A 126 4.35 14.58 -8.27
C TYR A 126 5.30 13.40 -8.03
N TRP A 127 6.18 13.49 -7.02
CA TRP A 127 6.99 12.36 -6.58
C TRP A 127 6.14 11.21 -6.03
N TYR A 128 5.08 11.52 -5.28
CA TYR A 128 4.13 10.50 -4.82
C TYR A 128 3.35 9.86 -5.98
N LEU A 129 2.88 10.66 -6.94
CA LEU A 129 2.22 10.16 -8.14
C LEU A 129 3.13 9.25 -8.96
N ALA A 130 4.40 9.63 -9.15
CA ALA A 130 5.39 8.80 -9.83
C ALA A 130 5.63 7.48 -9.09
N ALA A 131 5.75 7.51 -7.76
CA ALA A 131 5.91 6.30 -6.95
C ALA A 131 4.68 5.37 -7.08
N LEU A 132 3.47 5.92 -7.05
CA LEU A 132 2.23 5.15 -7.24
C LEU A 132 2.12 4.58 -8.66
N LEU A 133 2.57 5.31 -9.68
CA LEU A 133 2.62 4.81 -11.05
C LEU A 133 3.60 3.63 -11.18
N CYS A 134 4.80 3.74 -10.61
CA CYS A 134 5.77 2.64 -10.55
C CYS A 134 5.20 1.41 -9.84
N LEU A 135 4.53 1.60 -8.71
CA LEU A 135 3.85 0.52 -7.99
C LEU A 135 2.73 -0.10 -8.83
N ALA A 136 1.91 0.70 -9.51
CA ALA A 136 0.86 0.21 -10.40
C ALA A 136 1.43 -0.63 -11.54
N MET A 137 2.53 -0.21 -12.17
CA MET A 137 3.21 -1.00 -13.20
C MET A 137 3.73 -2.34 -12.66
N GLY A 138 4.30 -2.35 -11.45
CA GLY A 138 4.71 -3.60 -10.78
C GLY A 138 3.53 -4.55 -10.53
N LEU A 139 2.39 -4.02 -10.07
CA LEU A 139 1.18 -4.81 -9.83
C LEU A 139 0.57 -5.36 -11.13
N LEU A 140 0.60 -4.57 -12.22
CA LEU A 140 0.20 -5.04 -13.55
C LEU A 140 1.12 -6.14 -14.06
N ALA A 141 2.43 -6.07 -13.80
CA ALA A 141 3.36 -7.14 -14.14
C ALA A 141 3.02 -8.43 -13.38
N VAL A 142 2.65 -8.35 -12.09
CA VAL A 142 2.17 -9.51 -11.32
C VAL A 142 0.91 -10.10 -11.95
N ALA A 143 -0.06 -9.26 -12.35
CA ALA A 143 -1.30 -9.72 -12.97
C ALA A 143 -1.12 -10.35 -14.37
N ALA A 144 0.01 -10.10 -15.02
CA ALA A 144 0.34 -10.62 -16.35
C ALA A 144 1.16 -11.92 -16.33
N MET A 145 1.63 -12.35 -15.16
CA MET A 145 2.28 -13.66 -14.94
C MET A 145 1.21 -14.74 -14.76
#